data_AF-A0AAV2L7M6-F1
#
_entry.id   AF-A0AAV2L7M6-F1
#
_cell.length_a   1.000
_cell.length_b   1.000
_cell.length_c   1.000
_cell.angle_alpha   90.00
_cell.angle_beta   90.00
_cell.angle_gamma   90.00
#
_symmetry.space_group_name_H-M   'P 1'
#
loop_
_entity.id
_entity.type
_entity.pdbx_description
1 polymer ?
#
loop_
_entity_poly.entity_id
_entity_poly.type
_entity_poly.pdbx_seq_one_letter_code
_entity_poly.pdbx_strand_id
1 'polypeptide(L)'
;MEKFLQLHVARIRHEFLCPKAKGFPSVDDMATASLRAESSHSLRGTSQLHATVSCAKIKRKKSLFGAAIYVEASADGESRRTAKSHSSSSPKWDERLTLNVTPLSHLDFKVWSHNTLKADALLGKASLDLMQALEQHDRKLDNVKEVLKLSVDQKGSVVQTGELTVFLDGLVLSEQNELAPLTNGNAANGSKILEYFFFLLSGRF
;
A
#
# COMPACT_ATOMS: atom_id res chain seq x y z
N MET A 1 -33.61 -11.89 11.79
CA MET A 1 -32.21 -12.26 12.04
C MET A 1 -31.25 -11.11 11.69
N GLU A 2 -31.56 -9.87 12.07
CA GLU A 2 -30.67 -8.71 11.84
C GLU A 2 -30.38 -7.91 13.12
N LYS A 3 -30.96 -8.29 14.26
CA LYS A 3 -30.68 -7.66 15.55
C LYS A 3 -29.63 -8.40 16.40
N PHE A 4 -29.22 -9.59 15.98
CA PHE A 4 -28.19 -10.39 16.68
C PHE A 4 -26.75 -10.07 16.25
N LEU A 5 -26.54 -9.51 15.04
CA LEU A 5 -25.20 -9.11 14.60
C LEU A 5 -24.74 -7.77 15.19
N GLN A 6 -25.66 -6.87 15.58
CA GLN A 6 -25.27 -5.59 16.17
C GLN A 6 -24.85 -5.67 17.64
N LEU A 7 -25.24 -6.72 18.38
CA LEU A 7 -24.89 -6.86 19.80
C LEU A 7 -23.51 -7.52 20.02
N HIS A 8 -22.96 -8.22 19.02
CA HIS A 8 -21.65 -8.89 19.14
C HIS A 8 -20.47 -7.95 18.87
N VAL A 9 -20.66 -6.87 18.14
CA VAL A 9 -19.57 -5.90 17.84
C VAL A 9 -19.37 -4.89 18.98
N ALA A 10 -20.38 -4.67 19.83
CA ALA A 10 -20.30 -3.75 20.97
C ALA A 10 -19.64 -4.35 22.23
N ARG A 11 -19.41 -5.68 22.27
CA ARG A 11 -18.88 -6.38 23.46
C ARG A 11 -17.35 -6.55 23.45
N ILE A 12 -16.66 -6.19 22.37
CA ILE A 12 -15.19 -6.24 22.27
C ILE A 12 -14.57 -4.85 22.48
N ARG A 13 -15.14 -4.04 23.39
CA ARG A 13 -14.59 -2.72 23.77
C ARG A 13 -14.50 -2.48 25.28
N HIS A 14 -14.68 -3.50 26.12
CA HIS A 14 -14.76 -3.26 27.57
C HIS A 14 -14.07 -4.30 28.48
N GLU A 15 -13.07 -5.04 28.00
CA GLU A 15 -12.21 -5.85 28.88
C GLU A 15 -10.76 -5.79 28.43
N PHE A 16 -10.04 -4.75 28.84
CA PHE A 16 -8.68 -4.90 29.39
C PHE A 16 -8.43 -3.68 30.28
N LEU A 17 -9.16 -3.68 31.39
CA LEU A 17 -8.90 -2.88 32.58
C LEU A 17 -7.53 -3.27 33.15
N CYS A 18 -6.76 -2.25 33.54
CA CYS A 18 -5.46 -2.34 34.19
C CYS A 18 -5.44 -3.34 35.36
N PRO A 19 -4.45 -4.24 35.45
CA PRO A 19 -4.10 -4.85 36.71
C PRO A 19 -3.19 -3.91 37.51
N LYS A 20 -3.69 -3.53 38.69
CA LYS A 20 -2.96 -2.93 39.79
C LYS A 20 -1.80 -3.88 40.18
N ALA A 21 -0.55 -3.43 40.09
CA ALA A 21 0.58 -4.10 40.71
C ALA A 21 1.25 -3.15 41.71
N LYS A 22 1.13 -3.48 43.00
CA LYS A 22 1.90 -2.88 44.10
C LYS A 22 3.25 -3.61 44.17
N GLY A 23 4.34 -2.86 44.31
CA GLY A 23 5.64 -3.42 44.67
C GLY A 23 6.78 -2.46 44.35
N PHE A 24 7.24 -1.70 45.35
CA PHE A 24 8.62 -1.20 45.40
C PHE A 24 9.46 -2.24 46.15
N PRO A 25 10.73 -2.43 45.76
CA PRO A 25 11.78 -1.81 46.55
C PRO A 25 12.89 -1.13 45.70
N SER A 26 13.85 -0.58 46.44
CA SER A 26 14.74 0.53 46.16
C SER A 26 16.06 0.18 45.47
N VAL A 27 16.54 1.19 44.71
CA VAL A 27 17.90 1.70 44.43
C VAL A 27 18.99 0.90 43.70
N ASP A 28 19.57 1.69 42.77
CA ASP A 28 20.93 1.75 42.22
C ASP A 28 21.26 1.08 40.87
N ASP A 29 21.97 1.89 40.06
CA ASP A 29 22.72 1.64 38.82
C ASP A 29 22.08 1.83 37.43
N MET A 30 22.27 3.06 36.92
CA MET A 30 23.00 3.38 35.68
C MET A 30 22.79 2.50 34.43
N ALA A 31 21.91 2.95 33.53
CA ALA A 31 22.21 3.09 32.10
C ALA A 31 21.09 3.88 31.40
N THR A 32 21.42 5.08 30.88
CA THR A 32 20.60 5.81 29.92
C THR A 32 20.57 5.03 28.60
N ALA A 33 19.65 4.06 28.49
CA ALA A 33 19.20 3.57 27.21
C ALA A 33 17.96 4.38 26.81
N SER A 34 18.14 5.22 25.80
CA SER A 34 17.06 5.90 25.08
C SER A 34 16.06 4.85 24.62
N LEU A 35 14.94 4.71 25.33
CA LEU A 35 13.75 4.03 24.81
C LEU A 35 13.18 4.94 23.72
N ARG A 36 13.81 4.89 22.55
CA ARG A 36 13.14 5.24 21.30
C ARG A 36 11.92 4.33 21.25
N ALA A 37 10.75 4.94 21.17
CA ALA A 37 9.51 4.25 20.87
C ALA A 37 9.74 3.39 19.63
N GLU A 38 9.87 2.08 19.87
CA GLU A 38 9.92 1.08 18.83
C GLU A 38 8.53 1.03 18.21
N SER A 39 8.36 1.72 17.08
CA SER A 39 7.16 1.62 16.27
C SER A 39 7.11 0.19 15.74
N SER A 40 6.36 -0.65 16.43
CA SER A 40 6.10 -2.05 16.13
C SER A 40 5.23 -2.21 14.88
N HIS A 41 5.79 -1.82 13.73
CA HIS A 41 5.32 -2.15 12.38
C HIS A 41 6.51 -2.63 11.53
N SER A 42 7.25 -3.63 11.99
CA SER A 42 8.35 -4.26 11.23
C SER A 42 8.25 -5.78 11.19
N LEU A 43 7.03 -6.32 11.09
CA LEU A 43 6.77 -7.77 10.98
C LEU A 43 6.31 -8.24 9.59
N ARG A 44 6.64 -7.49 8.54
CA ARG A 44 6.73 -7.97 7.16
C ARG A 44 7.92 -7.28 6.52
N GLY A 45 8.77 -8.00 5.79
CA GLY A 45 9.87 -7.43 5.03
C GLY A 45 9.35 -6.54 3.91
N THR A 46 8.98 -5.30 4.24
CA THR A 46 8.61 -4.29 3.26
C THR A 46 9.86 -3.86 2.50
N SER A 47 9.73 -3.76 1.19
CA SER A 47 10.76 -3.28 0.27
C SER A 47 10.44 -1.85 -0.12
N GLN A 48 11.47 -1.05 -0.36
CA GLN A 48 11.30 0.33 -0.80
C GLN A 48 11.07 0.36 -2.31
N LEU A 49 9.85 0.67 -2.73
CA LEU A 49 9.52 0.90 -4.13
C LEU A 49 9.54 2.39 -4.44
N HIS A 50 10.09 2.72 -5.59
CA HIS A 50 10.08 4.05 -6.15
C HIS A 50 9.10 4.14 -7.31
N ALA A 51 8.00 4.83 -7.08
CA ALA A 51 6.99 5.12 -8.10
C ALA A 51 7.23 6.55 -8.61
N THR A 52 7.79 6.66 -9.82
CA THR A 52 7.95 7.95 -10.49
C THR A 52 6.69 8.30 -11.26
N VAL A 53 5.97 9.31 -10.80
CA VAL A 53 4.77 9.81 -11.45
C VAL A 53 5.19 10.78 -12.55
N SER A 54 5.13 10.35 -13.81
CA SER A 54 5.60 11.18 -14.92
C SER A 54 4.54 12.18 -15.37
N CYS A 55 3.43 11.70 -15.91
CA CYS A 55 2.40 12.56 -16.47
C CYS A 55 1.02 11.89 -16.47
N ALA A 56 -0.04 12.70 -16.51
CA ALA A 56 -1.39 12.22 -16.72
C ALA A 56 -2.04 12.93 -17.91
N LYS A 57 -3.01 12.25 -18.52
CA LYS A 57 -3.86 12.78 -19.58
C LYS A 57 -5.31 12.70 -19.13
N ILE A 58 -5.92 13.84 -18.83
CA ILE A 58 -7.29 13.89 -18.31
C ILE A 58 -8.25 14.25 -19.45
N LYS A 59 -9.18 13.35 -19.76
CA LYS A 59 -10.19 13.50 -20.84
C LYS A 59 -11.35 14.43 -20.45
N ARG A 60 -11.66 14.57 -19.15
CA ARG A 60 -12.79 15.41 -18.69
C ARG A 60 -12.35 16.80 -18.25
N LYS A 61 -12.93 17.82 -18.90
CA LYS A 61 -12.53 19.22 -18.85
C LYS A 61 -13.67 20.14 -18.38
N LYS A 62 -14.32 19.89 -17.23
CA LYS A 62 -15.46 20.72 -16.82
C LYS A 62 -15.18 21.86 -15.84
N SER A 63 -14.09 21.86 -15.07
CA SER A 63 -13.71 23.06 -14.28
C SER A 63 -12.31 22.91 -13.66
N LEU A 64 -11.27 23.07 -14.47
CA LEU A 64 -9.87 23.06 -13.99
C LEU A 64 -9.16 24.40 -14.24
N PHE A 65 -9.90 25.47 -14.54
CA PHE A 65 -9.32 26.81 -14.64
C PHE A 65 -8.89 27.25 -13.23
N GLY A 66 -7.59 27.41 -13.01
CA GLY A 66 -7.01 27.85 -11.74
C GLY A 66 -6.84 26.77 -10.67
N ALA A 67 -7.20 25.51 -10.93
CA ALA A 67 -7.00 24.41 -9.99
C ALA A 67 -5.66 23.71 -10.25
N ALA A 68 -4.92 23.40 -9.18
CA ALA A 68 -3.68 22.65 -9.29
C ALA A 68 -3.96 21.15 -9.13
N ILE A 69 -3.27 20.28 -9.88
CA ILE A 69 -3.46 18.84 -9.87
C ILE A 69 -2.30 18.16 -9.14
N TYR A 70 -2.58 17.21 -8.27
CA TYR A 70 -1.58 16.34 -7.66
C TYR A 70 -2.02 14.89 -7.72
N VAL A 71 -1.06 13.98 -7.63
CA VAL A 71 -1.32 12.54 -7.52
C VAL A 71 -1.01 12.10 -6.10
N GLU A 72 -1.92 11.33 -5.52
CA GLU A 72 -1.70 10.57 -4.30
C GLU A 72 -1.48 9.12 -4.68
N ALA A 73 -0.32 8.58 -4.35
CA ALA A 73 -0.02 7.16 -4.42
C ALA A 73 -0.09 6.56 -3.02
N SER A 74 -0.81 5.45 -2.86
CA SER A 74 -0.94 4.75 -1.59
C SER A 74 -0.69 3.26 -1.74
N ALA A 75 -0.07 2.66 -0.73
CA ALA A 75 0.31 1.25 -0.68
C ALA A 75 0.45 0.83 0.78
N ASP A 76 0.00 -0.37 1.17
CA ASP A 76 0.18 -0.93 2.52
C ASP A 76 -0.20 0.01 3.70
N GLY A 77 -1.16 0.90 3.49
CA GLY A 77 -1.57 1.91 4.48
C GLY A 77 -0.69 3.16 4.54
N GLU A 78 0.39 3.22 3.77
CA GLU A 78 1.18 4.44 3.52
C GLU A 78 0.60 5.23 2.35
N SER A 79 0.75 6.55 2.38
CA SER A 79 0.45 7.42 1.24
C SER A 79 1.52 8.49 1.03
N ARG A 80 1.74 8.83 -0.23
CA ARG A 80 2.66 9.87 -0.70
C ARG A 80 1.98 10.67 -1.79
N ARG A 81 2.32 11.95 -1.88
CA ARG A 81 1.73 12.88 -2.84
C ARG A 81 2.81 13.60 -3.60
N THR A 82 2.55 13.83 -4.88
CA THR A 82 3.38 14.69 -5.71
C THR A 82 3.19 16.16 -5.35
N ALA A 83 4.09 17.01 -5.83
CA ALA A 83 3.88 18.44 -5.96
C ALA A 83 2.60 18.74 -6.77
N LYS A 84 2.09 19.96 -6.59
CA LYS A 84 0.91 20.45 -7.30
C LYS A 84 1.33 20.99 -8.66
N SER A 85 0.68 20.52 -9.74
CA SER A 85 0.90 20.97 -11.12
C SER A 85 -0.24 21.89 -11.57
N HIS A 86 0.06 23.03 -12.18
CA HIS A 86 -0.97 23.97 -12.65
C HIS A 86 -1.50 23.66 -14.07
N SER A 87 -1.06 22.56 -14.67
CA SER A 87 -1.54 22.11 -15.99
C SER A 87 -2.78 21.23 -15.83
N SER A 88 -3.89 21.68 -16.39
CA SER A 88 -5.20 21.06 -16.18
C SER A 88 -5.51 19.82 -17.03
N SER A 89 -4.84 19.65 -18.18
CA SER A 89 -5.15 18.58 -19.14
C SER A 89 -4.02 17.57 -19.33
N SER A 90 -2.78 18.05 -19.19
CA SER A 90 -1.57 17.23 -19.26
C SER A 90 -0.61 17.65 -18.14
N PRO A 91 -0.96 17.41 -16.87
CA PRO A 91 -0.03 17.62 -15.77
C PRO A 91 1.19 16.71 -15.93
N LYS A 92 2.36 17.29 -15.73
CA LYS A 92 3.64 16.61 -15.64
C LYS A 92 4.22 16.89 -14.27
N TRP A 93 4.72 15.86 -13.63
CA TRP A 93 5.37 15.94 -12.32
C TRP A 93 6.80 15.45 -12.42
N ASP A 94 7.02 14.34 -13.13
CA ASP A 94 8.32 13.66 -13.23
C ASP A 94 8.96 13.50 -11.84
N GLU A 95 8.12 13.14 -10.86
CA GLU A 95 8.46 13.14 -9.44
C GLU A 95 8.48 11.73 -8.89
N ARG A 96 9.55 11.40 -8.17
CA ARG A 96 9.78 10.08 -7.56
C ARG A 96 9.16 10.03 -6.16
N LEU A 97 8.10 9.23 -6.01
CA LEU A 97 7.51 8.91 -4.72
C LEU A 97 8.11 7.61 -4.20
N THR A 98 8.50 7.60 -2.92
CA THR A 98 9.06 6.43 -2.27
C THR A 98 8.06 5.84 -1.29
N LEU A 99 7.68 4.58 -1.52
CA LEU A 99 6.67 3.84 -0.77
C LEU A 99 7.29 2.55 -0.21
N ASN A 100 6.94 2.20 1.02
CA ASN A 100 7.29 0.89 1.57
C ASN A 100 6.19 -0.10 1.20
N VAL A 101 6.52 -1.08 0.38
CA VAL A 101 5.55 -2.03 -0.18
C VAL A 101 6.02 -3.47 -0.01
N THR A 102 5.10 -4.41 -0.03
CA THR A 102 5.44 -5.82 -0.27
C THR A 102 5.18 -6.19 -1.73
N PRO A 103 5.81 -7.25 -2.25
CA PRO A 103 5.52 -7.73 -3.60
C PRO A 103 4.06 -8.12 -3.85
N LEU A 104 3.29 -8.40 -2.79
CA LEU A 104 1.85 -8.71 -2.85
C LEU A 104 0.95 -7.47 -2.69
N SER A 105 1.54 -6.28 -2.61
CA SER A 105 0.81 -5.05 -2.30
C SER A 105 0.16 -4.46 -3.54
N HIS A 106 -0.97 -3.79 -3.34
CA HIS A 106 -1.66 -3.01 -4.36
C HIS A 106 -1.28 -1.54 -4.24
N LEU A 107 -0.84 -0.95 -5.34
CA LEU A 107 -0.68 0.49 -5.45
C LEU A 107 -1.98 1.12 -5.92
N ASP A 108 -2.49 2.06 -5.15
CA ASP A 108 -3.62 2.91 -5.54
C ASP A 108 -3.13 4.32 -5.87
N PHE A 109 -3.44 4.77 -7.07
CA PHE A 109 -3.16 6.11 -7.54
C PHE A 109 -4.45 6.90 -7.66
N LYS A 110 -4.51 8.07 -7.01
CA LYS A 110 -5.65 8.99 -7.07
C LYS A 110 -5.16 10.34 -7.58
N VAL A 111 -5.77 10.82 -8.65
CA VAL A 111 -5.49 12.14 -9.21
C VAL A 111 -6.51 13.12 -8.65
N TRP A 112 -6.03 14.14 -7.95
CA TRP A 112 -6.83 15.13 -7.27
C TRP A 112 -6.67 16.51 -7.91
N SER A 113 -7.78 17.25 -7.97
CA SER A 113 -7.80 18.66 -8.30
C SER A 113 -7.89 19.46 -7.01
N HIS A 114 -6.80 20.12 -6.66
CA HIS A 114 -6.73 21.03 -5.53
C HIS A 114 -7.65 22.25 -5.75
N ASN A 115 -8.51 22.51 -4.78
CA ASN A 115 -9.39 23.67 -4.79
C ASN A 115 -9.19 24.47 -3.49
N THR A 116 -9.10 25.80 -3.58
CA THR A 116 -8.92 26.66 -2.41
C THR A 116 -10.23 26.91 -1.67
N LEU A 117 -11.37 26.86 -2.38
CA LEU A 117 -12.68 27.23 -1.83
C LEU A 117 -13.52 26.01 -1.38
N LYS A 118 -13.15 24.81 -1.79
CA LYS A 118 -13.91 23.57 -1.55
C LYS A 118 -12.96 22.40 -1.30
N ALA A 119 -13.51 21.28 -0.87
CA ALA A 119 -12.78 20.02 -0.85
C ALA A 119 -12.21 19.68 -2.24
N ASP A 120 -11.03 19.08 -2.25
CA ASP A 120 -10.35 18.65 -3.46
C ASP A 120 -11.22 17.65 -4.25
N ALA A 121 -11.26 17.80 -5.58
CA ALA A 121 -12.09 16.98 -6.43
C ALA A 121 -11.29 15.80 -6.99
N LEU A 122 -11.80 14.57 -6.83
CA LEU A 122 -11.20 13.37 -7.42
C LEU A 122 -11.43 13.38 -8.95
N LEU A 123 -10.35 13.46 -9.72
CA LEU A 123 -10.38 13.44 -11.18
C LEU A 123 -10.37 12.02 -11.73
N GLY A 124 -9.73 11.10 -11.02
CA GLY A 124 -9.66 9.69 -11.39
C GLY A 124 -8.83 8.89 -10.41
N LYS A 125 -9.08 7.59 -10.36
CA LYS A 125 -8.31 6.59 -9.64
C LYS A 125 -7.87 5.49 -10.58
N ALA A 126 -6.73 4.89 -10.27
CA ALA A 126 -6.28 3.65 -10.87
C ALA A 126 -5.60 2.81 -9.80
N SER A 127 -5.64 1.50 -9.96
CA SER A 127 -4.98 0.55 -9.07
C SER A 127 -4.04 -0.31 -9.90
N LEU A 128 -2.94 -0.73 -9.30
CA LEU A 128 -1.91 -1.54 -9.92
C LEU A 128 -1.49 -2.63 -8.93
N ASP A 129 -1.53 -3.87 -9.39
CA ASP A 129 -1.08 -5.04 -8.65
C ASP A 129 0.43 -5.23 -8.86
N LEU A 130 1.21 -5.11 -7.80
CA LEU A 130 2.66 -5.27 -7.88
C LEU A 130 3.06 -6.70 -8.19
N MET A 131 2.33 -7.70 -7.69
CA MET A 131 2.63 -9.11 -7.94
C MET A 131 2.48 -9.40 -9.44
N GLN A 132 1.37 -8.93 -10.01
CA GLN A 132 1.11 -9.07 -11.45
C GLN A 132 2.18 -8.35 -12.29
N ALA A 133 2.57 -7.13 -11.90
CA ALA A 133 3.62 -6.40 -12.59
C ALA A 133 4.98 -7.14 -12.49
N LEU A 134 5.34 -7.65 -11.32
CA LEU A 134 6.56 -8.43 -11.13
C LEU A 134 6.57 -9.70 -11.98
N GLU A 135 5.47 -10.45 -12.03
CA GLU A 135 5.35 -11.65 -12.86
C GLU A 135 5.51 -11.34 -14.36
N GLN A 136 5.06 -10.18 -14.82
CA GLN A 136 5.18 -9.74 -16.21
C GLN A 136 6.58 -9.23 -16.57
N HIS A 137 7.34 -8.75 -15.59
CA HIS A 137 8.65 -8.11 -15.78
C HIS A 137 9.78 -8.93 -15.13
N ASP A 138 9.85 -10.23 -15.40
CA ASP A 138 10.93 -11.14 -14.95
C ASP A 138 11.22 -11.08 -13.44
N ARG A 139 10.17 -10.93 -12.63
CA ARG A 139 10.23 -10.83 -11.16
C ARG A 139 11.02 -9.59 -10.67
N LYS A 140 11.16 -8.55 -11.50
CA LYS A 140 11.89 -7.32 -11.17
C LYS A 140 11.27 -6.07 -11.79
N LEU A 141 11.06 -5.05 -10.98
CA LEU A 141 10.68 -3.70 -11.43
C LEU A 141 11.93 -2.81 -11.46
N ASP A 142 12.51 -2.64 -12.65
CA ASP A 142 13.64 -1.76 -12.95
C ASP A 142 13.19 -0.72 -13.97
N ASN A 143 12.81 0.47 -13.47
CA ASN A 143 12.24 1.55 -14.26
C ASN A 143 11.12 1.11 -15.25
N VAL A 144 10.24 0.21 -14.80
CA VAL A 144 9.13 -0.35 -15.58
C VAL A 144 8.06 0.71 -15.80
N LYS A 145 7.72 0.98 -17.06
CA LYS A 145 6.67 1.95 -17.42
C LYS A 145 5.28 1.30 -17.39
N GLU A 146 4.43 1.79 -16.51
CA GLU A 146 3.01 1.41 -16.43
C GLU A 146 2.10 2.56 -16.88
N VAL A 147 1.16 2.26 -17.78
CA VAL A 147 0.14 3.21 -18.26
C VAL A 147 -1.22 2.80 -17.70
N LEU A 148 -1.60 3.46 -16.62
CA LEU A 148 -2.78 3.15 -15.83
C LEU A 148 -4.00 3.92 -16.36
N LYS A 149 -5.12 3.22 -16.58
CA LYS A 149 -6.38 3.85 -17.00
C LYS A 149 -7.06 4.46 -15.79
N LEU A 150 -7.19 5.79 -15.80
CA LEU A 150 -7.90 6.51 -14.75
C LEU A 150 -9.41 6.37 -14.95
N SER A 151 -10.11 6.07 -13.86
CA SER A 151 -11.56 5.95 -13.84
C SER A 151 -12.13 6.56 -12.57
N VAL A 152 -13.41 6.90 -12.58
CA VAL A 152 -14.11 7.36 -11.38
C VAL A 152 -15.54 6.87 -11.40
N ASP A 153 -16.04 6.53 -10.22
CA ASP A 153 -17.44 6.17 -10.04
C ASP A 153 -18.30 7.42 -10.09
N GLN A 154 -19.16 7.52 -11.09
CA GLN A 154 -20.14 8.59 -11.23
C GLN A 154 -21.54 7.98 -11.28
N LYS A 155 -22.35 8.26 -10.25
CA LYS A 155 -23.75 7.81 -10.18
C LYS A 155 -23.92 6.31 -10.40
N GLY A 156 -23.02 5.50 -9.83
CA GLY A 156 -23.04 4.03 -9.94
C GLY A 156 -22.42 3.48 -11.23
N SER A 157 -21.86 4.32 -12.11
CA SER A 157 -21.16 3.90 -13.32
C SER A 157 -19.68 4.26 -13.25
N VAL A 158 -18.81 3.28 -13.53
CA VAL A 158 -17.37 3.52 -13.69
C VAL A 158 -17.16 4.20 -15.04
N VAL A 159 -16.64 5.43 -15.03
CA VAL A 159 -16.31 6.13 -16.27
C VAL A 159 -14.83 6.45 -16.36
N GLN A 160 -14.22 6.11 -17.50
CA GLN A 160 -12.84 6.43 -17.77
C GLN A 160 -12.65 7.95 -17.86
N THR A 161 -11.71 8.48 -17.09
CA THR A 161 -11.42 9.90 -16.99
C THR A 161 -10.09 10.29 -17.60
N GLY A 162 -9.22 9.33 -17.90
CA GLY A 162 -7.90 9.61 -18.42
C GLY A 162 -6.94 8.44 -18.36
N GLU A 163 -5.66 8.74 -18.47
CA GLU A 163 -4.53 7.82 -18.35
C GLU A 163 -3.47 8.47 -17.46
N LEU A 164 -2.80 7.68 -16.62
CA LEU A 164 -1.68 8.08 -15.77
C LEU A 164 -0.48 7.21 -16.15
N THR A 165 0.66 7.83 -16.45
CA THR A 165 1.92 7.12 -16.70
C THR A 165 2.79 7.19 -15.45
N VAL A 166 3.17 6.02 -14.95
CA VAL A 166 4.09 5.87 -13.81
C VAL A 166 5.26 4.95 -14.20
N PHE A 167 6.41 5.15 -13.56
CA PHE A 167 7.56 4.26 -13.67
C PHE A 167 7.83 3.63 -12.31
N LEU A 168 7.96 2.31 -12.26
CA LEU A 168 8.19 1.55 -11.04
C LEU A 168 9.63 1.06 -11.00
N ASP A 169 10.30 1.29 -9.89
CA ASP A 169 11.71 0.98 -9.74
C ASP A 169 12.04 0.52 -8.31
N GLY A 170 13.00 -0.40 -8.19
CA GLY A 170 13.57 -0.81 -6.90
C GLY A 170 12.85 -1.96 -6.19
N LEU A 171 11.99 -2.70 -6.88
CA LEU A 171 11.32 -3.89 -6.31
C LEU A 171 11.76 -5.15 -7.04
N VAL A 172 12.16 -6.18 -6.27
CA VAL A 172 12.54 -7.50 -6.78
C VAL A 172 11.78 -8.55 -5.99
N LEU A 173 11.15 -9.48 -6.70
CA LEU A 173 10.51 -10.64 -6.11
C LEU A 173 11.54 -11.75 -5.95
N SER A 174 12.11 -11.88 -4.76
CA SER A 174 12.97 -13.01 -4.39
C SER A 174 12.12 -14.22 -3.96
N GLU A 175 12.62 -15.44 -4.22
CA GLU A 175 11.94 -16.69 -3.79
C GLU A 175 11.70 -16.75 -2.27
N GLN A 176 12.53 -16.06 -1.46
CA GLN A 176 12.28 -15.87 -0.03
C GLN A 176 11.00 -15.09 0.30
N ASN A 177 10.50 -14.25 -0.60
CA ASN A 177 9.28 -13.48 -0.38
C ASN A 177 8.00 -14.27 -0.73
N GLU A 178 8.11 -15.29 -1.59
CA GLU A 178 7.02 -16.26 -1.85
C GLU A 178 6.82 -17.17 -0.63
N LEU A 179 7.91 -17.44 0.10
CA LEU A 179 7.96 -18.27 1.29
C LEU A 179 8.02 -17.38 2.54
N ALA A 180 7.00 -16.57 2.84
CA ALA A 180 6.84 -16.08 4.21
C ALA A 180 6.24 -17.23 5.05
N PRO A 181 7.06 -18.06 5.72
CA PRO A 181 6.55 -19.22 6.42
C PRO A 181 6.23 -18.75 7.83
N LEU A 182 5.03 -19.04 8.32
CA LEU A 182 4.77 -18.96 9.75
C LEU A 182 5.71 -19.96 10.43
N THR A 183 6.80 -19.49 11.01
CA THR A 183 7.59 -20.30 11.94
C THR A 183 8.32 -19.37 12.89
N ASN A 184 7.70 -19.22 14.05
CA ASN A 184 8.42 -18.90 15.26
C ASN A 184 8.67 -20.24 15.96
N GLY A 185 9.93 -20.64 16.07
CA GLY A 185 10.41 -21.58 17.08
C GLY A 185 10.37 -23.08 16.76
N ASN A 186 11.57 -23.60 16.51
CA ASN A 186 12.06 -24.95 16.84
C ASN A 186 11.66 -26.18 15.99
N ALA A 187 12.70 -27.02 15.87
CA ALA A 187 12.74 -28.43 15.46
C ALA A 187 12.86 -28.72 13.95
N ALA A 188 14.02 -29.31 13.63
CA ALA A 188 14.36 -29.98 12.40
C ALA A 188 13.22 -30.86 11.87
N ASN A 189 12.84 -30.65 10.61
CA ASN A 189 12.30 -31.64 9.64
C ASN A 189 11.84 -30.93 8.36
N GLY A 190 12.79 -30.33 7.63
CA GLY A 190 12.54 -29.43 6.49
C GLY A 190 12.65 -30.08 5.11
N SER A 191 12.10 -31.28 4.87
CA SER A 191 12.14 -31.85 3.50
C SER A 191 10.91 -32.63 3.06
N LYS A 192 9.84 -32.70 3.86
CA LYS A 192 8.62 -33.42 3.46
C LYS A 192 7.42 -32.51 3.16
N ILE A 193 7.39 -31.31 3.75
CA ILE A 193 6.23 -30.41 3.65
C ILE A 193 6.13 -29.72 2.28
N LEU A 194 7.28 -29.44 1.64
CA LEU A 194 7.31 -28.81 0.31
C LEU A 194 6.89 -29.77 -0.81
N GLU A 195 7.18 -31.06 -0.68
CA GLU A 195 6.72 -32.11 -1.60
C GLU A 195 5.20 -32.24 -1.62
N TYR A 196 4.54 -32.19 -0.45
CA TYR A 196 3.08 -32.27 -0.36
C TYR A 196 2.37 -31.08 -1.02
N PHE A 197 2.94 -29.88 -0.94
CA PHE A 197 2.37 -28.70 -1.61
C PHE A 197 2.50 -28.78 -3.14
N PHE A 198 3.64 -29.27 -3.64
CA PHE A 198 3.83 -29.50 -5.06
C PHE A 198 2.91 -30.61 -5.60
N PHE A 199 2.66 -31.66 -4.80
CA PHE A 199 1.72 -32.73 -5.14
C PHE A 199 0.26 -32.25 -5.17
N LEU A 200 -0.15 -31.41 -4.22
CA LEU A 200 -1.51 -30.87 -4.16
C LEU A 200 -1.82 -29.88 -5.29
N LEU A 201 -0.83 -29.11 -5.75
CA LEU A 201 -0.99 -28.18 -6.89
C LEU A 201 -0.94 -28.87 -8.25
N SER A 202 -0.24 -30.01 -8.37
CA SER A 202 -0.12 -30.75 -9.63
C SER A 202 -1.25 -31.74 -9.91
N GLY A 203 -2.15 -31.97 -8.93
CA GLY A 203 -3.41 -32.69 -9.15
C GLY A 203 -3.28 -34.13 -9.64
N ARG A 204 -2.11 -34.76 -9.48
CA ARG A 204 -1.92 -36.20 -9.72
C ARG A 204 -1.85 -36.92 -8.39
N PHE A 205 -2.89 -37.66 -8.08
CA PHE A 205 -2.87 -38.71 -7.06
C PHE A 205 -2.15 -39.95 -7.60
#